data_AF-A0A543IT06-F1
#
_entry.id   AF-A0A543IT06-F1
#
_cell.length_a   1.000
_cell.length_b   1.000
_cell.length_c   1.000
_cell.angle_alpha   90.00
_cell.angle_beta   90.00
_cell.angle_gamma   90.00
#
_symmetry.space_group_name_H-M   'P 1'
#
loop_
_entity.id
_entity.type
_entity.pdbx_description
1 polymer ?
#
loop_
_entity_poly.entity_id
_entity_poly.type
_entity_poly.pdbx_seq_one_letter_code
_entity_poly.pdbx_strand_id
1 'polypeptide(L)'
;MIVQTMVQTLEGLATPAPSPTGVDTQGLADFLRGFFGPLFLVVVSVVAIFFLFTREITRFVQFIILAIGIGIIFYVPNIIEVTARAIAGALGIR
;
A
#
# COMPACT_ATOMS: atom_id res chain seq x y z
N MET A 1 -41.80 -55.83 -5.43
CA MET A 1 -40.56 -55.02 -5.50
C MET A 1 -40.79 -53.62 -6.09
N ILE A 2 -41.47 -53.46 -7.23
CA ILE A 2 -41.70 -52.13 -7.88
C ILE A 2 -42.47 -51.15 -6.98
N VAL A 3 -43.47 -51.62 -6.23
CA VAL A 3 -44.26 -50.76 -5.32
C VAL A 3 -43.40 -50.19 -4.18
N GLN A 4 -42.44 -50.96 -3.67
CA GLN A 4 -41.56 -50.53 -2.57
C GLN A 4 -40.57 -49.44 -3.02
N THR A 5 -40.11 -49.52 -4.28
CA THR A 5 -39.26 -48.50 -4.90
C THR A 5 -40.02 -47.19 -5.12
N MET A 6 -41.31 -47.27 -5.46
CA MET A 6 -42.14 -46.06 -5.58
C MET A 6 -42.39 -45.40 -4.23
N VAL A 7 -42.64 -46.18 -3.17
CA VAL A 7 -42.84 -45.64 -1.81
C VAL A 7 -41.57 -44.95 -1.30
N GLN A 8 -40.38 -45.55 -1.47
CA GLN A 8 -39.11 -44.93 -1.07
C GLN A 8 -38.81 -43.63 -1.83
N THR A 9 -39.21 -43.56 -3.11
CA THR A 9 -39.05 -42.34 -3.92
C THR A 9 -39.98 -41.23 -3.42
N LEU A 10 -41.20 -41.56 -3.00
CA LEU A 10 -42.15 -40.60 -2.44
C LEU A 10 -41.73 -40.11 -1.05
N GLU A 11 -41.13 -40.96 -0.21
CA GLU A 11 -40.56 -40.55 1.09
C GLU A 11 -39.37 -39.60 0.94
N GLY A 12 -38.52 -39.79 -0.08
CA GLY A 12 -37.41 -38.89 -0.41
C GLY A 12 -37.84 -37.51 -0.92
N LEU A 13 -39.07 -37.38 -1.44
CA LEU A 13 -39.65 -36.09 -1.86
C LEU A 13 -40.37 -35.36 -0.71
N ALA A 14 -40.71 -36.08 0.37
CA ALA A 14 -41.38 -35.53 1.55
C ALA A 14 -40.41 -35.09 2.65
N THR A 15 -39.10 -35.26 2.46
CA THR A 15 -38.10 -34.80 3.43
C THR A 15 -37.94 -33.29 3.29
N PRO A 16 -38.19 -32.48 4.34
CA PRO A 16 -37.93 -31.05 4.29
C PRO A 16 -36.46 -30.84 3.97
N ALA A 17 -36.16 -30.11 2.89
CA ALA A 17 -34.79 -29.70 2.61
C ALA A 17 -34.24 -29.01 3.87
N PRO A 18 -33.01 -29.34 4.31
CA PRO A 18 -32.43 -28.71 5.49
C PRO A 18 -32.47 -27.20 5.28
N SER A 19 -33.20 -26.50 6.15
CA SER A 19 -33.24 -25.05 6.12
C SER A 19 -31.81 -24.54 6.26
N PRO A 20 -31.37 -23.58 5.43
CA PRO A 20 -30.00 -23.09 5.45
C PRO A 20 -29.67 -22.62 6.87
N THR A 21 -28.81 -23.40 7.53
CA THR A 21 -28.50 -23.29 8.96
C THR A 21 -27.34 -22.32 9.21
N GLY A 22 -26.91 -21.61 8.16
CA GLY A 22 -25.85 -20.61 8.20
C GLY A 22 -26.39 -19.25 8.60
N VAL A 23 -25.66 -18.54 9.46
CA VAL A 23 -25.91 -17.12 9.77
C VAL A 23 -25.96 -16.35 8.45
N ASP A 24 -27.06 -15.63 8.23
CA ASP A 24 -27.24 -14.82 7.03
C ASP A 24 -26.27 -13.63 7.07
N THR A 25 -25.17 -13.77 6.35
CA THR A 25 -24.09 -12.77 6.28
C THR A 25 -24.26 -11.82 5.09
N GLN A 26 -25.33 -11.96 4.32
CA GLN A 26 -25.58 -11.17 3.11
C GLN A 26 -25.64 -9.67 3.44
N GLY A 27 -26.42 -9.29 4.46
CA GLY A 27 -26.55 -7.89 4.88
C GLY A 27 -25.24 -7.30 5.43
N LEU A 28 -24.43 -8.12 6.10
CA LEU A 28 -23.11 -7.71 6.55
C LEU A 28 -22.15 -7.49 5.37
N ALA A 29 -22.19 -8.37 4.37
CA ALA A 29 -21.37 -8.24 3.17
C ALA A 29 -21.75 -7.00 2.35
N ASP A 30 -23.04 -6.70 2.22
CA ASP A 30 -23.53 -5.50 1.52
C ASP A 30 -23.13 -4.21 2.26
N PHE A 31 -23.22 -4.21 3.60
CA PHE A 31 -22.72 -3.11 4.42
C PHE A 31 -21.21 -2.91 4.27
N LEU A 32 -20.41 -3.99 4.36
CA LEU A 32 -18.96 -3.91 4.18
C LEU A 32 -18.59 -3.40 2.79
N ARG A 33 -19.27 -3.85 1.72
CA ARG A 33 -18.98 -3.39 0.36
C ARG A 33 -19.37 -1.93 0.15
N GLY A 34 -20.56 -1.54 0.61
CA GLY A 34 -21.06 -0.18 0.48
C GLY A 34 -20.24 0.85 1.27
N PHE A 35 -19.71 0.47 2.42
CA PHE A 35 -18.92 1.36 3.28
C PHE A 35 -17.42 1.31 2.97
N PHE A 36 -16.84 0.10 2.95
CA PHE A 36 -15.39 -0.07 2.88
C PHE A 36 -14.85 0.16 1.48
N GLY A 37 -15.63 -0.13 0.43
CA GLY A 37 -15.24 0.07 -0.96
C GLY A 37 -14.90 1.53 -1.29
N PRO A 38 -15.84 2.48 -1.10
CA PRO A 38 -15.58 3.90 -1.36
C PRO A 38 -14.45 4.47 -0.50
N LEU A 39 -14.40 4.10 0.79
CA LEU A 39 -13.42 4.62 1.73
C LEU A 39 -12.00 4.15 1.37
N PHE A 40 -11.84 2.89 0.95
CA PHE A 40 -10.59 2.36 0.45
C PHE A 40 -10.11 3.11 -0.80
N LEU A 41 -10.99 3.34 -1.79
CA LEU A 41 -10.59 4.04 -3.01
C LEU A 41 -10.16 5.49 -2.75
N VAL A 42 -10.84 6.20 -1.86
CA VAL A 42 -10.46 7.57 -1.48
C VAL A 42 -9.06 7.58 -0.87
N VAL A 43 -8.81 6.74 0.14
CA VAL A 43 -7.51 6.69 0.82
C VAL A 43 -6.40 6.27 -0.14
N VAL A 44 -6.62 5.22 -0.93
CA VAL A 44 -5.63 4.76 -1.92
C VAL A 44 -5.37 5.81 -3.00
N SER A 45 -6.37 6.59 -3.41
CA SER A 45 -6.15 7.68 -4.39
C SER A 45 -5.20 8.75 -3.85
N VAL A 46 -5.36 9.16 -2.59
CA VAL A 46 -4.47 10.14 -1.95
C VAL A 46 -3.06 9.57 -1.85
N VAL A 47 -2.93 8.35 -1.32
CA VAL A 47 -1.63 7.68 -1.20
C VAL A 47 -0.96 7.50 -2.57
N ALA A 48 -1.71 7.14 -3.61
CA ALA A 48 -1.21 6.98 -4.97
C ALA A 48 -0.69 8.30 -5.56
N ILE A 49 -1.40 9.41 -5.33
CA ILE A 49 -0.96 10.75 -5.74
C ILE A 49 0.35 11.10 -5.03
N PHE A 50 0.42 10.95 -3.70
CA PHE A 50 1.65 11.20 -2.95
C PHE A 50 2.80 10.31 -3.42
N PHE A 51 2.54 9.03 -3.65
CA PHE A 51 3.53 8.08 -4.14
C PHE A 51 4.08 8.48 -5.52
N LEU A 52 3.20 8.89 -6.43
CA LEU A 52 3.57 9.32 -7.78
C LEU A 52 4.49 10.54 -7.74
N PHE A 53 4.18 11.53 -6.89
CA PHE A 53 5.04 12.71 -6.72
C PHE A 53 6.31 12.44 -5.92
N THR A 54 6.27 11.57 -4.92
CA THR A 54 7.43 11.30 -4.05
C THR A 54 8.61 10.71 -4.84
N ARG A 55 8.36 9.80 -5.79
CA ARG A 55 9.42 9.17 -6.59
C ARG A 55 10.14 10.15 -7.52
N GLU A 56 9.41 11.10 -8.08
CA GLU A 56 9.99 12.08 -9.02
C GLU A 56 10.62 13.27 -8.28
N ILE A 57 9.98 13.75 -7.20
CA ILE A 57 10.50 14.83 -6.37
C ILE A 57 11.81 14.42 -5.70
N THR A 58 11.93 13.19 -5.19
CA THR A 58 13.20 12.75 -4.56
C THR A 58 14.37 12.74 -5.55
N ARG A 59 14.15 12.30 -6.80
CA ARG A 59 15.16 12.38 -7.87
C ARG A 59 15.51 13.82 -8.22
N PHE A 60 14.52 14.70 -8.31
CA PHE A 60 14.73 16.12 -8.58
C PHE A 60 15.50 16.83 -7.45
N VAL A 61 15.15 16.54 -6.20
CA VAL A 61 15.84 17.08 -5.00
C VAL A 61 17.30 16.62 -4.98
N GLN A 62 17.57 15.35 -5.32
CA GLN A 62 18.96 14.87 -5.43
C GLN A 62 19.75 15.66 -6.47
N PHE A 63 19.15 15.97 -7.63
CA PHE A 63 19.78 16.79 -8.65
C PHE A 63 20.06 18.21 -8.16
N ILE A 64 19.10 18.85 -7.48
CA ILE A 64 19.28 20.18 -6.90
C ILE A 64 20.40 20.18 -5.86
N ILE A 65 20.40 19.21 -4.93
CA ILE A 65 21.44 19.10 -3.89
C ILE A 65 22.82 18.96 -4.52
N LEU A 66 22.95 18.12 -5.56
CA LEU A 66 24.20 17.95 -6.28
C LEU A 66 24.64 19.26 -6.96
N ALA A 67 23.72 19.91 -7.68
CA ALA A 67 24.01 21.17 -8.37
C ALA A 67 24.46 22.27 -7.40
N ILE A 68 23.77 22.41 -6.26
CA ILE A 68 24.14 23.34 -5.19
C ILE A 68 25.49 22.97 -4.59
N GLY A 69 25.75 21.68 -4.31
CA GLY A 69 27.01 21.22 -3.74
C GLY A 69 28.21 21.53 -4.64
N ILE A 70 28.08 21.28 -5.94
CA ILE A 70 29.07 21.68 -6.94
C ILE A 70 29.21 23.21 -6.97
N GLY A 71 28.10 23.95 -7.01
CA GLY A 71 28.12 25.41 -6.93
C GLY A 71 28.92 25.93 -5.74
N ILE A 72 28.67 25.40 -4.54
CA ILE A 72 29.38 25.82 -3.33
C ILE A 72 30.88 25.52 -3.42
N ILE A 73 31.26 24.31 -3.83
CA ILE A 73 32.68 23.91 -3.89
C ILE A 73 33.48 24.79 -4.86
N PHE A 74 32.91 25.14 -6.01
CA PHE A 74 33.62 25.87 -7.06
C PHE A 74 33.49 27.39 -6.98
N TYR A 75 32.38 27.93 -6.44
CA TYR A 75 32.14 29.38 -6.39
C TYR A 75 32.35 30.02 -5.04
N VAL A 76 32.30 29.29 -3.93
CA VAL A 76 32.52 29.88 -2.61
C VAL A 76 34.02 29.85 -2.30
N PRO A 77 34.68 31.01 -2.12
CA PRO A 77 36.10 31.05 -1.86
C PRO A 77 36.42 30.39 -0.51
N ASN A 78 37.60 29.77 -0.42
CA ASN A 78 38.16 29.15 0.78
C ASN A 78 37.45 27.87 1.29
N ILE A 79 36.39 27.37 0.64
CA ILE A 79 35.74 26.11 1.06
C ILE A 79 36.72 24.94 1.07
N ILE A 80 37.52 24.79 0.01
CA ILE A 80 38.50 23.71 -0.10
C ILE A 80 39.54 23.79 1.02
N GLU A 81 39.99 25.00 1.35
CA GLU A 81 41.00 25.21 2.39
C GLU A 81 40.44 24.90 3.79
N VAL A 82 39.23 25.39 4.11
CA VAL A 82 38.59 25.14 5.41
C VAL A 82 38.29 23.66 5.59
N THR A 83 37.77 22.99 4.56
CA THR A 83 37.51 21.55 4.59
C THR A 83 38.82 20.76 4.74
N ALA A 84 39.87 21.12 4.01
CA ALA A 84 41.18 20.47 4.12
C ALA A 84 41.80 20.63 5.51
N ARG A 85 41.76 21.85 6.08
CA ARG A 85 42.25 22.12 7.44
C ARG A 85 41.45 21.35 8.50
N ALA A 86 40.12 21.26 8.33
CA ALA A 86 39.26 20.49 9.24
C ALA A 86 39.58 18.99 9.19
N ILE A 87 39.77 18.43 7.99
CA ILE A 87 40.14 17.02 7.82
C ILE A 87 41.54 16.75 8.36
N ALA A 88 42.52 17.59 8.02
CA ALA A 88 43.90 17.46 8.52
C ALA A 88 43.93 17.51 10.07
N GLY A 89 43.20 18.47 10.66
CA GLY A 89 43.06 18.57 12.11
C GLY A 89 42.41 17.35 12.76
N ALA A 90 41.36 16.78 12.13
CA ALA A 90 40.72 15.56 12.61
C ALA A 90 41.63 14.32 12.49
N LEU A 91 42.50 14.29 11.49
CA LEU A 91 43.51 13.25 11.30
C LEU A 91 44.77 13.45 12.14
N GLY A 92 44.86 14.54 12.93
CA GLY A 92 46.03 14.87 13.73
C GLY A 92 47.24 15.34 12.91
N ILE A 93 47.03 15.64 11.63
CA ILE A 93 48.03 16.16 10.70
C ILE A 93 47.99 17.68 10.85
N ARG A 94 49.09 18.28 11.34
CA ARG A 94 49.24 19.73 11.48
C ARG A 94 49.99 20.33 10.30
#